data_AF-A0A960EC61-F1
#
_entry.id   AF-A0A960EC61-F1
#
_cell.length_a   1.000
_cell.length_b   1.000
_cell.length_c   1.000
_cell.angle_alpha   90.00
_cell.angle_beta   90.00
_cell.angle_gamma   90.00
#
_symmetry.space_group_name_H-M   'P 1'
#
loop_
_entity.id
_entity.type
_entity.pdbx_description
1 polymer ?
#
loop_
_entity_poly.entity_id
_entity_poly.type
_entity_poly.pdbx_seq_one_letter_code
_entity_poly.pdbx_strand_id
1 'polypeptide(L)'
;MLPESHRPHVPSDEPHLVIEMGGSNLVVRSTFDLDHADTDSLVSALNAANEAGVDVVIDPASVRCDDAFASFMHNGSDEVPTTTRARPAEFAAVGMIRLAGEGTCWTIDVANGRLCRTDVAHDVRFLGADAWTPMIAVCVTRDRLVALTRGGRHVSERRARREFGPDAPPRPLRVA
;
A
#
# COMPACT_ATOMS: atom_id res chain seq x y z
N MET A 1 43.19 -10.84 27.69
CA MET A 1 41.81 -10.51 27.29
C MET A 1 41.82 -9.09 26.77
N LEU A 2 41.52 -8.88 25.49
CA LEU A 2 41.37 -7.54 24.90
C LEU A 2 39.87 -7.24 24.83
N PRO A 3 39.43 -6.00 25.14
CA PRO A 3 38.03 -5.63 25.01
C PRO A 3 37.63 -5.57 23.54
N GLU A 4 36.47 -6.11 23.21
CA GLU A 4 35.90 -6.06 21.86
C GLU A 4 35.66 -4.60 21.49
N SER A 5 36.37 -4.17 20.44
CA SER A 5 36.22 -2.85 19.85
C SER A 5 34.79 -2.72 19.32
N HIS A 6 33.96 -1.90 19.97
CA HIS A 6 32.70 -1.42 19.43
C HIS A 6 33.01 -0.75 18.09
N ARG A 7 32.74 -1.44 16.98
CA ARG A 7 32.77 -0.79 15.67
C ARG A 7 31.57 0.16 15.64
N PRO A 8 31.76 1.44 15.30
CA PRO A 8 30.62 2.34 15.08
C PRO A 8 29.76 1.73 13.97
N HIS A 9 28.46 1.63 14.22
CA HIS A 9 27.48 1.34 13.19
C HIS A 9 27.55 2.50 12.21
N VAL A 10 28.16 2.28 11.05
CA VAL A 10 28.10 3.26 9.96
C VAL A 10 26.62 3.27 9.53
N PRO A 11 25.91 4.42 9.62
CA PRO A 11 24.58 4.49 9.04
C PRO A 11 24.71 4.17 7.55
N SER A 12 23.87 3.27 7.05
CA SER A 12 23.80 3.02 5.62
C SER A 12 23.35 4.32 4.95
N ASP A 13 24.11 4.81 3.97
CA ASP A 13 23.71 5.97 3.14
C ASP A 13 22.58 5.60 2.16
N GLU A 14 22.11 4.35 2.16
CA GLU A 14 20.99 3.93 1.32
C GLU A 14 19.66 4.47 1.86
N PRO A 15 18.84 5.13 1.02
CA PRO A 15 17.55 5.65 1.42
C PRO A 15 16.61 4.52 1.86
N HIS A 16 15.95 4.69 3.01
CA HIS A 16 15.01 3.70 3.55
C HIS A 16 13.72 3.62 2.73
N LEU A 17 13.39 4.70 2.03
CA LEU A 17 12.26 4.80 1.11
C LEU A 17 12.71 5.45 -0.19
N VAL A 18 12.48 4.77 -1.31
CA VAL A 18 12.71 5.27 -2.66
C VAL A 18 11.35 5.41 -3.34
N ILE A 19 11.06 6.60 -3.84
CA ILE A 19 9.87 6.88 -4.62
C ILE A 19 10.32 7.44 -5.97
N GLU A 20 10.04 6.73 -7.05
CA GLU A 20 10.49 7.09 -8.39
C GLU A 20 9.42 6.81 -9.44
N MET A 21 9.58 7.40 -10.63
CA MET A 21 8.71 7.10 -11.76
C MET A 21 9.24 5.87 -12.51
N GLY A 22 8.44 4.80 -12.55
CA GLY A 22 8.66 3.62 -13.39
C GLY A 22 7.71 3.65 -14.59
N GLY A 23 8.13 4.27 -15.69
CA GLY A 23 7.25 4.51 -16.83
C GLY A 23 6.13 5.49 -16.47
N SER A 24 4.87 5.07 -16.59
CA SER A 24 3.68 5.86 -16.22
C SER A 24 3.27 5.72 -14.75
N ASN A 25 3.94 4.84 -13.99
CA ASN A 25 3.54 4.50 -12.63
C ASN A 25 4.52 5.12 -11.63
N LEU A 26 4.03 5.45 -10.45
CA LEU A 26 4.87 5.75 -9.30
C LEU A 26 5.29 4.44 -8.65
N VAL A 27 6.59 4.18 -8.52
CA VAL A 27 7.13 2.99 -7.86
C VAL A 27 7.66 3.39 -6.50
N VAL A 28 7.16 2.73 -5.46
CA VAL A 28 7.59 2.87 -4.08
C VAL A 28 8.35 1.62 -3.69
N ARG A 29 9.62 1.77 -3.31
CA ARG A 29 10.44 0.72 -2.71
C ARG A 29 10.86 1.13 -1.30
N SER A 30 10.83 0.21 -0.36
CA SER A 30 11.22 0.47 1.03
C SER A 30 12.11 -0.61 1.59
N THR A 31 13.08 -0.24 2.42
CA THR A 31 13.84 -1.17 3.27
C THR A 31 13.05 -1.55 4.53
N PHE A 32 13.62 -2.41 5.38
CA PHE A 32 12.95 -2.97 6.56
C PHE A 32 12.80 -1.98 7.74
N ASP A 33 13.36 -0.76 7.63
CA ASP A 33 13.49 0.19 8.74
C ASP A 33 12.86 1.56 8.43
N LEU A 34 11.60 1.55 7.95
CA LEU A 34 10.84 2.78 7.77
C LEU A 34 10.54 3.44 9.12
N ASP A 35 10.83 4.72 9.24
CA ASP A 35 10.46 5.51 10.41
C ASP A 35 9.11 6.23 10.22
N HIS A 36 8.75 7.10 11.18
CA HIS A 36 7.51 7.87 11.12
C HIS A 36 7.48 8.84 9.93
N ALA A 37 8.59 9.54 9.68
CA ALA A 37 8.70 10.52 8.60
C ALA A 37 8.70 9.86 7.22
N ASP A 38 9.32 8.69 7.09
CA ASP A 38 9.26 7.88 5.88
C ASP A 38 7.83 7.43 5.60
N THR A 39 7.13 6.95 6.63
CA THR A 39 5.74 6.48 6.49
C THR A 39 4.79 7.62 6.14
N ASP A 40 4.95 8.80 6.74
CA ASP A 40 4.19 10.00 6.38
C ASP A 40 4.47 10.46 4.94
N SER A 41 5.73 10.37 4.51
CA SER A 41 6.13 10.67 3.13
C SER A 41 5.48 9.70 2.15
N LEU A 42 5.42 8.40 2.49
CA LEU A 42 4.70 7.39 1.71
C LEU A 42 3.20 7.69 1.61
N VAL A 43 2.53 7.99 2.73
CA VAL A 43 1.11 8.36 2.74
C VAL A 43 0.86 9.59 1.87
N SER A 44 1.73 10.60 1.98
CA SER A 44 1.65 11.83 1.18
C SER A 44 1.81 11.55 -0.31
N ALA A 45 2.80 10.73 -0.69
CA ALA A 45 3.04 10.34 -2.08
C ALA A 45 1.85 9.56 -2.68
N LEU A 46 1.29 8.60 -1.93
CA LEU A 46 0.11 7.85 -2.36
C LEU A 46 -1.10 8.75 -2.57
N ASN A 47 -1.30 9.72 -1.69
CA ASN A 47 -2.41 10.67 -1.80
C ASN A 47 -2.21 11.63 -2.99
N ALA A 48 -1.00 12.14 -3.20
CA ALA A 48 -0.68 12.96 -4.36
C ALA A 48 -0.85 12.21 -5.68
N ALA A 49 -0.38 10.96 -5.75
CA ALA A 49 -0.56 10.10 -6.93
C ALA A 49 -2.05 9.83 -7.21
N ASN A 50 -2.84 9.53 -6.17
CA ASN A 50 -4.28 9.37 -6.27
C ASN A 50 -4.99 10.64 -6.77
N GLU A 51 -4.54 11.82 -6.35
CA GLU A 51 -5.07 13.10 -6.84
C GLU A 51 -4.68 13.38 -8.30
N ALA A 52 -3.46 12.98 -8.69
CA ALA A 52 -2.96 13.08 -10.05
C ALA A 52 -3.51 12.01 -11.00
N GLY A 53 -4.18 10.97 -10.47
CA GLY A 53 -4.62 9.82 -11.26
C GLY A 53 -3.48 8.93 -11.76
N VAL A 54 -2.37 8.91 -11.02
CA VAL A 54 -1.19 8.07 -11.29
C VAL A 54 -1.31 6.78 -10.48
N ASP A 55 -1.10 5.65 -11.15
CA ASP A 55 -1.07 4.35 -10.49
C ASP A 55 0.22 4.17 -9.69
N VAL A 56 0.10 3.59 -8.49
CA VAL A 56 1.22 3.38 -7.58
C VAL A 56 1.51 1.90 -7.41
N VAL A 57 2.75 1.50 -7.60
CA VAL A 57 3.24 0.15 -7.30
C VAL A 57 4.09 0.21 -6.05
N ILE A 58 3.68 -0.50 -5.01
CA ILE A 58 4.43 -0.68 -3.77
C ILE A 58 5.14 -2.03 -3.85
N ASP A 59 6.46 -1.97 -3.91
CA ASP A 59 7.37 -3.11 -3.99
C ASP A 59 8.26 -3.16 -2.73
N PRO A 60 7.82 -3.82 -1.66
CA PRO A 60 8.59 -3.92 -0.41
C PRO A 60 9.93 -4.64 -0.63
N ALA A 61 11.05 -4.08 -0.18
CA ALA A 61 12.39 -4.64 -0.47
C ALA A 61 12.63 -6.06 0.10
N SER A 62 11.73 -6.59 0.94
CA SER A 62 11.74 -7.98 1.36
C SER A 62 11.43 -8.98 0.24
N VAL A 63 10.95 -8.49 -0.91
CA VAL A 63 10.74 -9.24 -2.14
C VAL A 63 11.09 -8.31 -3.31
N ARG A 64 12.26 -8.45 -3.92
CA ARG A 64 12.55 -7.69 -5.15
C ARG A 64 11.62 -8.16 -6.27
N CYS A 65 10.66 -7.33 -6.66
CA CYS A 65 9.79 -7.58 -7.80
C CYS A 65 10.36 -6.84 -9.02
N ASP A 66 11.53 -7.26 -9.49
CA ASP A 66 12.30 -6.46 -10.45
C ASP A 66 11.66 -6.32 -11.85
N ASP A 67 10.60 -7.06 -12.22
CA ASP A 67 10.02 -6.98 -13.58
C ASP A 67 8.49 -7.13 -13.72
N ALA A 68 7.73 -7.52 -12.69
CA ALA A 68 6.35 -7.98 -12.89
C ALA A 68 5.27 -6.87 -13.04
N PHE A 69 5.59 -5.62 -12.68
CA PHE A 69 4.59 -4.52 -12.67
C PHE A 69 4.90 -3.34 -13.60
N ALA A 70 6.11 -3.26 -14.19
CA ALA A 70 6.37 -2.31 -15.29
C ALA A 70 5.45 -2.57 -16.50
N SER A 71 4.90 -3.79 -16.59
CA SER A 71 4.00 -4.25 -17.65
C SER A 71 2.51 -4.17 -17.29
N PHE A 72 2.13 -3.78 -16.07
CA PHE A 72 0.73 -3.44 -15.74
C PHE A 72 0.39 -2.08 -16.36
N MET A 73 0.29 -2.06 -17.68
CA MET A 73 -0.28 -0.97 -18.46
C MET A 73 -1.78 -0.96 -18.18
N HIS A 74 -2.24 -0.11 -17.27
CA HIS A 74 -3.63 0.28 -17.32
C HIS A 74 -3.79 1.11 -18.60
N ASN A 75 -4.30 0.48 -19.66
CA ASN A 75 -4.83 1.19 -20.81
C ASN A 75 -6.04 1.96 -20.30
N GLY A 76 -5.80 3.12 -19.68
CA GLY A 76 -6.83 4.07 -19.35
C GLY A 76 -7.51 4.44 -20.66
N SER A 77 -8.68 3.86 -20.91
CA SER A 77 -9.61 4.49 -21.84
C SER A 77 -9.84 5.90 -21.32
N ASP A 78 -9.84 6.89 -22.22
CA ASP A 78 -10.24 8.29 -22.02
C ASP A 78 -11.72 8.40 -21.56
N GLU A 79 -12.12 7.61 -20.57
CA GLU A 79 -13.39 7.79 -19.88
C GLU A 79 -13.24 8.99 -18.97
N VAL A 80 -13.89 10.07 -19.41
CA VAL A 80 -14.22 11.28 -18.68
C VAL A 80 -14.15 11.03 -17.16
N PRO A 81 -13.29 11.76 -16.41
CA PRO A 81 -13.09 11.48 -15.00
C PRO A 81 -14.42 11.64 -14.27
N THR A 82 -15.06 10.52 -13.94
CA THR A 82 -16.18 10.53 -13.00
C THR A 82 -15.64 11.13 -11.71
N THR A 83 -16.23 12.25 -11.30
CA THR A 83 -15.78 13.19 -10.26
C THR A 83 -15.63 12.58 -8.87
N THR A 84 -16.06 11.34 -8.67
CA THR A 84 -15.97 10.65 -7.40
C THR A 84 -14.54 10.15 -7.13
N ARG A 85 -13.82 10.86 -6.25
CA ARG A 85 -12.46 10.50 -5.80
C ARG A 85 -12.49 9.26 -4.89
N ALA A 86 -11.49 8.39 -5.06
CA ALA A 86 -11.25 7.29 -4.12
C ALA A 86 -10.83 7.84 -2.74
N ARG A 87 -11.11 7.09 -1.68
CA ARG A 87 -10.68 7.43 -0.32
C ARG A 87 -9.15 7.49 -0.22
N PRO A 88 -8.60 8.48 0.51
CA PRO A 88 -7.16 8.64 0.65
C PRO A 88 -6.52 7.47 1.38
N ALA A 89 -5.21 7.31 1.21
CA ALA A 89 -4.39 6.49 2.07
C ALA A 89 -4.26 7.14 3.45
N GLU A 90 -4.19 6.30 4.48
CA GLU A 90 -4.08 6.71 5.89
C GLU A 90 -2.83 6.11 6.53
N PHE A 91 -2.24 6.84 7.48
CA PHE A 91 -1.19 6.32 8.35
C PHE A 91 -1.79 5.31 9.33
N ALA A 92 -1.31 4.06 9.33
CA ALA A 92 -1.79 3.03 10.25
C ALA A 92 -0.86 2.85 11.45
N ALA A 93 0.44 2.75 11.20
CA ALA A 93 1.54 2.68 12.15
C ALA A 93 2.85 2.93 11.41
N VAL A 94 3.97 3.04 12.12
CA VAL A 94 5.30 3.12 11.48
C VAL A 94 5.52 1.92 10.54
N GLY A 95 5.87 2.19 9.29
CA GLY A 95 6.04 1.22 8.21
C GLY A 95 4.74 0.67 7.62
N MET A 96 3.57 1.16 8.07
CA MET A 96 2.26 0.61 7.71
C MET A 96 1.26 1.68 7.28
N ILE A 97 0.59 1.42 6.16
CA ILE A 97 -0.45 2.28 5.61
C ILE A 97 -1.79 1.55 5.58
N ARG A 98 -2.88 2.31 5.50
CA ARG A 98 -4.23 1.79 5.32
C ARG A 98 -4.87 2.35 4.05
N LEU A 99 -5.54 1.47 3.32
CA LEU A 99 -6.27 1.75 2.09
C LEU A 99 -7.69 1.20 2.22
N ALA A 100 -8.69 1.99 1.83
CA ALA A 100 -10.07 1.56 1.87
C ALA A 100 -10.49 0.90 0.54
N GLY A 101 -10.93 -0.36 0.62
CA GLY A 101 -11.59 -1.09 -0.44
C GLY A 101 -13.13 -1.03 -0.32
N GLU A 102 -13.86 -1.47 -1.34
CA GLU A 102 -15.32 -1.55 -1.28
C GLU A 102 -15.74 -2.59 -0.22
N GLY A 103 -16.20 -2.12 0.94
CA GLY A 103 -16.57 -2.97 2.07
C GLY A 103 -15.40 -3.65 2.80
N THR A 104 -14.15 -3.24 2.53
CA THR A 104 -12.97 -3.80 3.19
C THR A 104 -11.96 -2.71 3.56
N CYS A 105 -11.12 -3.03 4.54
CA CYS A 105 -9.96 -2.26 4.94
C CYS A 105 -8.70 -3.08 4.64
N TRP A 106 -7.79 -2.51 3.87
CA TRP A 106 -6.49 -3.09 3.57
C TRP A 106 -5.44 -2.38 4.41
N THR A 107 -4.76 -3.10 5.29
CA THR A 107 -3.56 -2.61 5.98
C THR A 107 -2.34 -3.23 5.33
N ILE A 108 -1.46 -2.38 4.80
CA ILE A 108 -0.25 -2.78 4.10
C ILE A 108 0.93 -2.48 5.02
N ASP A 109 1.63 -3.53 5.45
CA ASP A 109 2.88 -3.44 6.20
C ASP A 109 4.03 -3.52 5.19
N VAL A 110 4.46 -2.33 4.78
CA VAL A 110 5.43 -2.12 3.71
C VAL A 110 6.82 -2.54 4.19
N ALA A 111 7.16 -2.21 5.45
CA ALA A 111 8.43 -2.60 6.07
C ALA A 111 8.64 -4.12 6.07
N ASN A 112 7.57 -4.91 6.29
CA ASN A 112 7.67 -6.38 6.37
C ASN A 112 7.20 -7.12 5.11
N GLY A 113 6.68 -6.41 4.10
CA GLY A 113 6.18 -7.03 2.86
C GLY A 113 5.00 -7.98 3.10
N ARG A 114 3.98 -7.51 3.81
CA ARG A 114 2.75 -8.28 4.07
C ARG A 114 1.53 -7.36 4.11
N LEU A 115 0.35 -7.94 3.94
CA LEU A 115 -0.92 -7.23 3.99
C LEU A 115 -1.93 -7.94 4.86
N CYS A 116 -2.85 -7.18 5.45
CA CYS A 116 -4.03 -7.68 6.14
C CYS A 116 -5.27 -7.08 5.47
N ARG A 117 -6.31 -7.90 5.28
CA ARG A 117 -7.60 -7.45 4.74
C ARG A 117 -8.70 -7.81 5.72
N THR A 118 -9.44 -6.80 6.16
CA THR A 118 -10.54 -6.92 7.12
C THR A 118 -11.78 -6.20 6.60
N ASP A 119 -12.92 -6.39 7.23
CA ASP A 119 -14.18 -5.68 6.94
C ASP A 119 -14.21 -4.27 7.55
N VAL A 120 -13.55 -4.08 8.69
CA VAL A 120 -13.40 -2.78 9.38
C VAL A 120 -11.94 -2.43 9.65
N ALA A 121 -11.67 -1.16 9.91
CA ALA A 121 -10.34 -0.72 10.31
C ALA A 121 -10.03 -1.19 11.74
N HIS A 122 -9.17 -2.20 11.87
CA HIS A 122 -8.65 -2.64 13.16
C HIS A 122 -7.35 -1.90 13.52
N ASP A 123 -7.15 -1.69 14.82
CA ASP A 123 -5.86 -1.26 15.35
C ASP A 123 -4.85 -2.40 15.21
N VAL A 124 -3.72 -2.09 14.55
CA VAL A 124 -2.70 -3.07 14.14
C VAL A 124 -2.09 -3.82 15.32
N ARG A 125 -2.12 -3.23 16.53
CA ARG A 125 -1.59 -3.85 17.76
C ARG A 125 -2.38 -5.09 18.19
N PHE A 126 -3.61 -5.25 17.71
CA PHE A 126 -4.47 -6.39 17.99
C PHE A 126 -4.51 -7.42 16.85
N LEU A 127 -3.79 -7.18 15.75
CA LEU A 127 -3.70 -8.15 14.66
C LEU A 127 -2.66 -9.22 15.00
N GLY A 128 -3.12 -10.46 15.15
CA GLY A 128 -2.25 -11.62 15.31
C GLY A 128 -1.44 -11.93 14.05
N ALA A 129 -0.40 -12.77 14.18
CA ALA A 129 0.46 -13.15 13.06
C ALA A 129 -0.33 -13.75 11.88
N ASP A 130 -1.37 -14.53 12.17
CA ASP A 130 -2.20 -15.21 11.16
C ASP A 130 -3.11 -14.27 10.37
N ALA A 131 -3.29 -13.02 10.83
CA ALA A 131 -4.05 -12.01 10.09
C ALA A 131 -3.29 -11.49 8.86
N TRP A 132 -1.98 -11.76 8.77
CA TRP A 132 -1.11 -11.22 7.74
C TRP A 132 -0.85 -12.22 6.62
N THR A 133 -1.04 -11.76 5.39
CA THR A 133 -0.69 -12.46 4.17
C THR A 133 0.60 -11.90 3.59
N PRO A 134 1.66 -12.70 3.41
CA PRO A 134 2.88 -12.24 2.75
C PRO A 134 2.62 -11.81 1.31
N MET A 135 3.16 -10.65 0.93
CA MET A 135 2.99 -10.07 -0.40
C MET A 135 4.33 -9.93 -1.12
N ILE A 136 4.23 -9.89 -2.45
CA ILE A 136 5.31 -9.54 -3.38
C ILE A 136 5.19 -8.05 -3.69
N ALA A 137 4.03 -7.60 -4.16
CA ALA A 137 3.78 -6.20 -4.45
C ALA A 137 2.29 -5.86 -4.34
N VAL A 138 2.00 -4.55 -4.25
CA VAL A 138 0.64 -4.00 -4.29
C VAL A 138 0.58 -2.91 -5.34
N CYS A 139 -0.35 -3.03 -6.30
CA CYS A 139 -0.71 -1.97 -7.21
C CYS A 139 -1.97 -1.26 -6.70
N VAL A 140 -1.87 0.05 -6.52
CA VAL A 140 -2.93 0.96 -6.10
C VAL A 140 -3.25 1.84 -7.28
N THR A 141 -4.41 1.60 -7.88
CA THR A 141 -4.91 2.40 -9.00
C THR A 141 -5.99 3.37 -8.51
N ARG A 142 -6.56 4.16 -9.42
CA ARG A 142 -7.71 5.01 -9.10
C ARG A 142 -8.91 4.21 -8.58
N ASP A 143 -9.21 3.05 -9.17
CA ASP A 143 -10.44 2.31 -8.93
C ASP A 143 -10.24 0.96 -8.24
N ARG A 144 -9.00 0.46 -8.17
CA ARG A 144 -8.68 -0.87 -7.62
C ARG A 144 -7.44 -0.91 -6.73
N LEU A 145 -7.49 -1.86 -5.81
CA LEU A 145 -6.34 -2.41 -5.08
C LEU A 145 -6.05 -3.79 -5.67
N VAL A 146 -4.80 -4.08 -5.98
CA VAL A 146 -4.36 -5.38 -6.48
C VAL A 146 -3.11 -5.78 -5.73
N ALA A 147 -3.12 -6.94 -5.06
CA ALA A 147 -1.94 -7.52 -4.45
C ALA A 147 -1.54 -8.81 -5.14
N LEU A 148 -0.24 -8.96 -5.37
CA LEU A 148 0.39 -10.23 -5.69
C LEU A 148 0.95 -10.81 -4.39
N THR A 149 0.44 -11.95 -3.97
CA THR A 149 0.89 -12.66 -2.77
C THR A 149 2.12 -13.53 -3.06
N ARG A 150 2.94 -13.84 -2.04
CA ARG A 150 4.10 -14.76 -2.23
C ARG A 150 3.70 -16.16 -2.68
N GLY A 151 2.45 -16.58 -2.43
CA GLY A 151 1.90 -17.84 -2.93
C GLY A 151 1.47 -17.80 -4.41
N GLY A 152 1.78 -16.73 -5.15
CA GLY A 152 1.40 -16.54 -6.56
C GLY A 152 -0.07 -16.21 -6.78
N ARG A 153 -0.86 -16.01 -5.71
CA ARG A 153 -2.27 -15.62 -5.82
C ARG A 153 -2.38 -14.12 -6.04
N HIS A 154 -3.33 -13.73 -6.88
CA HIS A 154 -3.75 -12.35 -7.07
C HIS A 154 -4.99 -12.07 -6.23
N VAL A 155 -4.94 -11.03 -5.41
CA VAL A 155 -6.09 -10.51 -4.65
C VAL A 155 -6.41 -9.14 -5.22
N SER A 156 -7.65 -8.91 -5.66
CA SER A 156 -8.08 -7.62 -6.18
C SER A 156 -9.39 -7.19 -5.55
N GLU A 157 -9.51 -5.90 -5.30
CA GLU A 157 -10.71 -5.27 -4.75
C GLU A 157 -10.92 -3.90 -5.40
N ARG A 158 -12.17 -3.44 -5.48
CA ARG A 158 -12.45 -2.04 -5.85
C ARG A 158 -12.06 -1.11 -4.70
N ARG A 159 -11.64 0.12 -5.00
CA ARG A 159 -11.39 1.15 -4.00
C ARG A 159 -12.69 1.76 -3.50
N ALA A 160 -12.75 2.02 -2.20
CA ALA A 160 -13.83 2.79 -1.63
C ALA A 160 -13.80 4.21 -2.21
N ARG A 161 -14.96 4.69 -2.64
CA ARG A 161 -15.17 6.04 -3.14
C ARG A 161 -15.54 6.95 -1.97
N ARG A 162 -15.15 8.24 -1.97
CA ARG A 162 -15.45 9.18 -0.87
C ARG A 162 -16.94 9.23 -0.48
N GLU A 163 -17.83 8.96 -1.42
CA GLU A 163 -19.29 8.91 -1.23
C GLU A 163 -19.78 7.65 -0.46
N PHE A 164 -18.92 6.65 -0.25
CA PHE A 164 -19.20 5.42 0.50
C PHE A 164 -18.13 5.23 1.59
N GLY A 165 -18.52 5.33 2.85
CA GLY A 165 -17.64 5.20 4.00
C GLY A 165 -18.37 4.74 5.25
N PRO A 166 -17.68 4.65 6.40
CA PRO A 166 -18.30 4.21 7.66
C PRO A 166 -19.44 5.13 8.13
N ASP A 167 -19.51 6.37 7.62
CA ASP A 167 -20.61 7.32 7.85
C ASP A 167 -21.67 7.32 6.73
N ALA A 168 -21.52 6.49 5.70
CA ALA A 168 -22.54 6.37 4.66
C ALA A 168 -23.74 5.59 5.23
N PRO A 169 -24.99 6.03 5.00
CA PRO A 169 -26.16 5.30 5.47
C PRO A 169 -26.12 3.87 4.94
N PRO A 170 -26.49 2.86 5.75
CA PRO A 170 -26.49 1.47 5.32
C PRO A 170 -27.33 1.32 4.05
N ARG A 171 -26.74 0.71 3.01
CA ARG A 171 -27.48 0.43 1.76
C ARG A 171 -28.68 -0.46 2.13
N PRO A 172 -29.90 -0.16 1.63
CA PRO A 172 -31.03 -1.04 1.86
C PRO A 172 -30.73 -2.42 1.26
N LEU A 173 -30.85 -3.45 2.09
CA LEU A 173 -30.76 -4.85 1.67
C LEU A 173 -31.80 -5.08 0.58
N ARG A 174 -31.36 -5.26 -0.67
CA ARG A 174 -32.23 -5.84 -1.69
C ARG A 174 -32.31 -7.33 -1.42
N VAL A 175 -33.43 -7.74 -0.83
CA VAL A 175 -33.83 -9.14 -0.77
C VAL A 175 -34.15 -9.58 -2.21
N ALA A 176 -33.43 -10.57 -2.71
CA ALA A 176 -33.74 -11.28 -3.94
C ALA A 176 -34.76 -12.39 -3.65
#